data_AF-A0A8H6G294-F1
#
_entry.id   AF-A0A8H6G294-F1
#
_cell.length_a   1.000
_cell.length_b   1.000
_cell.length_c   1.000
_cell.angle_alpha   90.00
_cell.angle_beta   90.00
_cell.angle_gamma   90.00
#
_symmetry.space_group_name_H-M   'P 1'
#
loop_
_entity.id
_entity.type
_entity.pdbx_description
1 polymer ?
#
loop_
_entity_poly.entity_id
_entity_poly.type
_entity_poly.pdbx_seq_one_letter_code
_entity_poly.pdbx_strand_id
1 'polypeptide(L)'
;MTTSKLQGLKPQSLVAERDFTFGMEPKEEPAPMEKMPEKERVVEVQTNLLAPQRASEIIEASLPPSLIFYRTPISAPEPEAPIHQPPSRSRRATSSAAAELEAASVPLPKPSQPQLITIFGSVSTADMAESIKAVLAEKSGGARVVIGAEDIAIVQDEDDELGHQDNGIEGDRLKALGDFQVAIRVKGGEAVVRTVSVKAQETSQA
;
A
#
# COMPACT_ATOMS: atom_id res chain seq x y z
N MET A 1 48.64 37.31 -49.72
CA MET A 1 48.24 38.72 -49.88
C MET A 1 48.15 39.36 -48.49
N THR A 2 49.12 40.23 -48.22
CA THR A 2 49.20 41.39 -47.31
C THR A 2 48.07 41.69 -46.30
N THR A 3 48.48 41.85 -45.04
CA THR A 3 47.71 42.23 -43.82
C THR A 3 47.42 43.73 -43.72
N SER A 4 46.99 44.39 -44.80
CA SER A 4 46.87 45.87 -44.84
C SER A 4 45.51 46.39 -45.30
N LYS A 5 44.40 45.73 -44.91
CA LYS A 5 43.06 46.20 -45.32
C LYS A 5 41.95 46.04 -44.27
N LEU A 6 42.28 46.14 -42.98
CA LEU A 6 41.30 46.00 -41.87
C LEU A 6 41.16 47.25 -40.98
N GLN A 7 41.63 48.42 -41.43
CA GLN A 7 41.71 49.63 -40.60
C GLN A 7 40.73 50.74 -40.99
N GLY A 8 39.55 50.39 -41.54
CA GLY A 8 38.57 51.36 -42.03
C GLY A 8 37.12 51.16 -41.56
N LEU A 9 36.78 50.06 -40.89
CA LEU A 9 35.41 49.79 -40.46
C LEU A 9 35.25 50.18 -38.99
N LYS A 10 34.73 51.39 -38.76
CA LYS A 10 34.23 51.80 -37.43
C LYS A 10 33.08 50.86 -37.07
N PRO A 11 33.03 50.25 -35.87
CA PRO A 11 31.89 49.46 -35.44
C PRO A 11 30.71 50.41 -35.17
N GLN A 12 29.95 50.75 -36.22
CA GLN A 12 28.59 51.21 -36.02
C GLN A 12 27.82 50.02 -35.44
N SER A 13 27.06 50.27 -34.36
CA SER A 13 26.40 49.28 -33.50
C SER A 13 25.78 48.12 -34.29
N LEU A 14 26.57 47.07 -34.52
CA LEU A 14 26.15 45.85 -35.17
C LEU A 14 25.57 44.97 -34.06
N VAL A 15 24.24 44.92 -33.99
CA VAL A 15 23.56 43.89 -33.21
C VAL A 15 23.70 42.60 -34.00
N ALA A 16 24.63 41.75 -33.56
CA ALA A 16 24.81 40.43 -34.14
C ALA A 16 23.68 39.53 -33.66
N GLU A 17 22.58 39.46 -34.43
CA GLU A 17 21.52 38.50 -34.18
C GLU A 17 21.87 37.14 -34.81
N ARG A 18 21.49 36.06 -34.14
CA ARG A 18 21.67 34.70 -34.66
C ARG A 18 20.55 34.43 -35.65
N ASP A 19 20.91 34.32 -36.92
CA ASP A 19 19.98 33.85 -37.95
C ASP A 19 19.83 32.33 -37.85
N PHE A 20 18.65 31.89 -37.41
CA PHE A 20 18.32 30.46 -37.27
C PHE A 20 18.02 29.76 -38.61
N THR A 21 17.88 30.53 -39.70
CA THR A 21 17.62 29.99 -41.04
C THR A 21 18.88 29.86 -41.90
N PHE A 22 20.02 30.35 -41.40
CA PHE A 22 21.30 30.30 -42.10
C PHE A 22 21.77 28.83 -42.27
N GLY A 23 21.78 28.36 -43.52
CA GLY A 23 22.19 27.01 -43.88
C GLY A 23 21.07 25.96 -43.95
N MET A 24 19.81 26.35 -43.77
CA MET A 24 18.68 25.46 -44.08
C MET A 24 18.35 25.57 -45.58
N GLU A 25 18.51 24.47 -46.33
CA GLU A 25 17.95 24.40 -47.68
C GLU A 25 16.41 24.53 -47.61
N PRO A 26 15.77 25.30 -48.50
CA PRO A 26 14.33 25.44 -48.50
C PRO A 26 13.72 24.06 -48.78
N LYS A 27 13.10 23.48 -47.75
CA LYS A 27 12.33 22.25 -47.90
C LYS A 27 11.12 22.59 -48.75
N GLU A 28 11.12 22.13 -50.01
CA GLU A 28 9.94 22.16 -50.87
C GLU A 28 8.74 21.65 -50.07
N GLU A 29 7.69 22.46 -50.00
CA GLU A 29 6.44 22.09 -49.37
C GLU A 29 5.94 20.81 -50.04
N PRO A 30 5.72 19.71 -49.30
CA PRO A 30 5.06 18.56 -49.90
C PRO A 30 3.66 19.01 -50.28
N ALA A 31 3.29 18.75 -51.54
CA ALA A 31 1.93 18.93 -52.05
C ALA A 31 0.90 18.43 -51.03
N PRO A 32 -0.28 19.07 -50.93
CA PRO A 32 -1.28 18.71 -49.93
C PRO A 32 -1.71 17.26 -50.16
N MET A 33 -1.12 16.34 -49.41
CA MET A 33 -1.64 14.99 -49.27
C MET A 33 -2.98 15.15 -48.59
N GLU A 34 -4.06 14.92 -49.34
CA GLU A 34 -5.39 14.74 -48.79
C GLU A 34 -5.28 13.72 -47.65
N LYS A 35 -5.37 14.22 -46.41
CA LYS A 35 -5.48 13.39 -45.23
C LYS A 35 -6.74 12.56 -45.39
N MET A 36 -6.59 11.34 -45.86
CA MET A 36 -7.63 10.33 -45.68
C MET A 36 -7.95 10.31 -44.18
N PRO A 37 -9.23 10.42 -43.78
CA PRO A 37 -9.58 10.30 -42.38
C PRO A 37 -9.15 8.90 -41.95
N GLU A 38 -8.14 8.84 -41.09
CA GLU A 38 -7.77 7.67 -40.35
C GLU A 38 -8.98 7.32 -39.49
N LYS A 39 -9.86 6.47 -40.05
CA LYS A 39 -11.00 5.93 -39.32
C LYS A 39 -10.41 5.13 -38.18
N GLU A 40 -10.38 5.72 -36.99
CA GLU A 40 -10.27 4.99 -35.74
C GLU A 40 -11.23 3.82 -35.84
N ARG A 41 -10.69 2.62 -36.02
CA ARG A 41 -11.47 1.39 -35.96
C ARG A 41 -11.81 1.22 -34.50
N VAL A 42 -12.94 1.81 -34.10
CA VAL A 42 -13.57 1.52 -32.82
C VAL A 42 -13.96 0.04 -32.90
N VAL A 43 -13.11 -0.81 -32.35
CA VAL A 43 -13.43 -2.21 -32.15
C VAL A 43 -14.49 -2.21 -31.06
N GLU A 44 -15.74 -2.43 -31.46
CA GLU A 44 -16.83 -2.66 -30.52
C GLU A 44 -16.54 -3.98 -29.79
N VAL A 45 -15.84 -3.87 -28.65
CA VAL A 45 -15.63 -5.00 -27.76
C VAL A 45 -16.98 -5.30 -27.13
N GLN A 46 -17.68 -6.30 -27.67
CA GLN A 46 -18.85 -6.89 -27.02
C GLN A 46 -18.39 -7.58 -25.74
N THR A 47 -18.29 -6.81 -24.66
CA THR A 47 -18.16 -7.38 -23.32
C THR A 47 -19.54 -7.95 -22.96
N ASN A 48 -19.66 -9.27 -23.00
CA ASN A 48 -20.80 -9.94 -22.39
C ASN A 48 -20.66 -9.74 -20.87
N LEU A 49 -21.18 -8.61 -20.39
CA LEU A 49 -21.12 -8.19 -19.00
C LEU A 49 -21.84 -9.24 -18.15
N LEU A 50 -21.12 -9.80 -17.17
CA LEU A 50 -21.72 -10.67 -16.18
C LEU A 50 -22.76 -9.87 -15.38
N ALA A 51 -23.92 -10.48 -15.13
CA ALA A 51 -24.87 -9.92 -14.18
C ALA A 51 -24.19 -9.80 -12.81
N PRO A 52 -24.38 -8.68 -12.07
CA PRO A 52 -23.71 -8.46 -10.79
C PRO A 52 -23.92 -9.58 -9.75
N GLN A 53 -25.12 -10.14 -9.68
CA GLN A 53 -25.44 -11.28 -8.81
C GLN A 53 -24.63 -12.52 -9.18
N ARG A 54 -24.42 -12.75 -10.49
CA ARG A 54 -23.61 -13.88 -10.94
C ARG A 54 -22.13 -13.67 -10.64
N ALA A 55 -21.66 -12.41 -10.63
CA ALA A 55 -20.30 -12.09 -10.24
C ALA A 55 -20.06 -12.35 -8.74
N SER A 56 -21.00 -11.97 -7.85
CA SER A 56 -20.88 -12.29 -6.41
C SER A 56 -20.88 -13.80 -6.16
N GLU A 57 -21.73 -14.57 -6.84
CA GLU A 57 -21.72 -16.04 -6.77
C GLU A 57 -20.38 -16.64 -7.22
N ILE A 58 -19.78 -16.10 -8.29
CA ILE A 58 -18.47 -16.55 -8.77
C ILE A 58 -17.39 -16.25 -7.73
N ILE A 59 -17.41 -15.06 -7.11
CA ILE A 59 -16.46 -14.70 -6.05
C ILE A 59 -16.61 -15.63 -4.85
N GLU A 60 -17.84 -15.90 -4.42
CA GLU A 60 -18.12 -16.78 -3.29
C GLU A 60 -17.68 -18.23 -3.57
N ALA A 61 -17.88 -18.73 -4.78
CA ALA A 61 -17.48 -20.08 -5.15
C ALA A 61 -15.97 -20.22 -5.44
N SER A 62 -15.32 -19.15 -5.89
CA SER A 62 -13.93 -19.22 -6.40
C SER A 62 -12.89 -18.83 -5.37
N LEU A 63 -13.21 -17.93 -4.43
CA LEU A 63 -12.26 -17.49 -3.42
C LEU A 63 -12.13 -18.49 -2.27
N PRO A 64 -10.90 -18.72 -1.78
CA PRO A 64 -10.69 -19.49 -0.55
C PRO A 64 -11.31 -18.74 0.65
N PRO A 65 -11.60 -19.45 1.74
CA PRO A 65 -12.12 -18.83 2.97
C PRO A 65 -11.14 -17.82 3.58
N SER A 66 -9.83 -18.07 3.46
CA SER A 66 -8.76 -17.21 3.96
C SER A 66 -7.72 -16.90 2.88
N LEU A 67 -7.38 -15.63 2.69
CA LEU A 67 -6.28 -15.16 1.84
C LEU A 67 -5.04 -14.96 2.71
N ILE A 68 -3.91 -15.58 2.35
CA ILE A 68 -2.70 -15.57 3.18
C ILE A 68 -1.64 -14.66 2.58
N PHE A 69 -1.14 -13.72 3.39
CA PHE A 69 -0.03 -12.84 3.03
C PHE A 69 1.14 -13.06 3.98
N TYR A 70 2.34 -13.22 3.44
CA TYR A 70 3.55 -13.36 4.25
C TYR A 70 4.31 -12.03 4.30
N ARG A 71 4.66 -11.59 5.52
CA ARG A 71 5.36 -10.33 5.77
C ARG A 71 6.38 -10.49 6.90
N THR A 72 7.44 -9.67 6.86
CA THR A 72 8.47 -9.66 7.91
C THR A 72 7.93 -8.93 9.14
N PRO A 73 7.90 -9.55 10.33
CA PRO A 73 7.53 -8.85 11.56
C PRO A 73 8.62 -7.86 11.96
N ILE A 74 8.21 -6.70 12.46
CA ILE A 74 9.06 -5.78 13.22
C ILE A 74 9.04 -6.29 14.65
N SER A 75 10.12 -6.95 15.07
CA SER A 75 10.32 -7.23 16.49
C SER A 75 10.49 -5.89 17.19
N ALA A 76 9.55 -5.50 18.04
CA ALA A 76 9.83 -4.46 19.02
C ALA A 76 11.07 -4.90 19.81
N PRO A 77 12.02 -4.00 20.14
CA PRO A 77 13.06 -4.35 21.09
C PRO A 77 12.37 -4.83 22.36
N GLU A 78 12.77 -6.01 22.82
CA GLU A 78 12.38 -6.56 24.12
C GLU A 78 12.42 -5.43 25.14
N PRO A 79 11.35 -5.18 25.93
CA PRO A 79 11.41 -4.14 26.94
C PRO A 79 12.62 -4.45 27.80
N GLU A 80 13.63 -3.57 27.77
CA GLU A 80 14.81 -3.70 28.60
C GLU A 80 14.32 -4.07 29.99
N ALA A 81 14.71 -5.26 30.46
CA ALA A 81 14.37 -5.76 31.78
C ALA A 81 14.52 -4.59 32.76
N PRO A 82 13.53 -4.33 33.64
CA PRO A 82 13.48 -3.12 34.44
C PRO A 82 14.85 -2.94 35.09
N ILE A 83 15.56 -1.87 34.69
CA ILE A 83 16.85 -1.51 35.24
C ILE A 83 16.66 -1.55 36.75
N HIS A 84 17.26 -2.56 37.40
CA HIS A 84 17.24 -2.72 38.83
C HIS A 84 17.79 -1.44 39.43
N GLN A 85 16.90 -0.53 39.84
CA GLN A 85 17.29 0.59 40.67
C GLN A 85 17.86 -0.04 41.95
N PRO A 86 19.14 0.20 42.29
CA PRO A 86 19.67 -0.32 43.54
C PRO A 86 18.84 0.28 44.68
N PRO A 87 18.41 -0.53 45.67
CA PRO A 87 17.56 -0.03 46.74
C PRO A 87 18.29 1.10 47.47
N SER A 88 17.70 2.29 47.41
CA SER A 88 18.07 3.41 48.25
C SER A 88 18.13 2.92 49.69
N ARG A 89 19.34 2.88 50.28
CA ARG A 89 19.55 2.59 51.69
C ARG A 89 18.95 3.72 52.53
N SER A 90 17.66 3.65 52.79
CA SER A 90 17.08 4.37 53.92
C SER A 90 17.35 3.57 55.19
N ARG A 91 18.09 4.19 56.12
CA ARG A 91 18.48 3.61 57.40
C ARG A 91 17.31 3.67 58.39
N ARG A 92 17.26 2.63 59.25
CA ARG A 92 16.71 2.54 60.63
C ARG A 92 15.41 1.74 60.79
N ALA A 93 15.62 0.54 61.34
CA ALA A 93 14.92 -0.11 62.45
C ALA A 93 13.54 0.44 62.88
N THR A 94 12.50 -0.38 62.86
CA THR A 94 11.98 -1.14 64.03
C THR A 94 10.68 -1.87 63.65
N SER A 95 10.45 -3.02 64.31
CA SER A 95 9.19 -3.78 64.43
C SER A 95 8.66 -4.57 63.24
N SER A 96 8.95 -5.88 63.31
CA SER A 96 8.31 -6.98 62.61
C SER A 96 6.96 -7.30 63.26
N ALA A 97 5.85 -6.98 62.60
CA ALA A 97 4.50 -7.52 62.89
C ALA A 97 3.42 -7.05 61.89
N ALA A 98 3.66 -6.02 61.07
CA ALA A 98 2.69 -5.50 60.10
C ALA A 98 3.05 -5.80 58.63
N ALA A 99 4.03 -6.68 58.38
CA ALA A 99 4.55 -6.97 57.04
C ALA A 99 3.71 -7.99 56.24
N GLU A 100 2.70 -8.63 56.85
CA GLU A 100 1.85 -9.62 56.15
C GLU A 100 0.65 -9.03 55.39
N LEU A 101 0.31 -7.75 55.59
CA LEU A 101 -0.82 -7.13 54.87
C LEU A 101 -0.39 -6.34 53.61
N GLU A 102 0.90 -6.08 53.41
CA GLU A 102 1.42 -5.47 52.17
C GLU A 102 1.84 -6.49 51.10
N ALA A 103 1.77 -7.79 51.37
CA ALA A 103 1.97 -8.83 50.36
C ALA A 103 0.80 -8.94 49.35
N ALA A 104 -0.31 -8.23 49.59
CA ALA A 104 -1.45 -8.16 48.68
C ALA A 104 -1.36 -7.00 47.65
N SER A 105 -0.34 -6.15 47.74
CA SER A 105 -0.05 -5.10 46.75
C SER A 105 1.15 -5.44 45.88
N VAL A 106 1.27 -6.71 45.48
CA VAL A 106 1.95 -7.03 44.22
C VAL A 106 1.08 -6.40 43.13
N PRO A 107 1.54 -5.36 42.40
CA PRO A 107 0.84 -4.97 41.20
C PRO A 107 0.85 -6.21 40.30
N LEU A 108 -0.32 -6.80 40.11
CA LEU A 108 -0.50 -7.81 39.07
C LEU A 108 0.19 -7.25 37.81
N PRO A 109 1.06 -8.01 37.12
CA PRO A 109 1.46 -7.61 35.79
C PRO A 109 0.15 -7.38 35.04
N LYS A 110 -0.08 -6.12 34.63
CA LYS A 110 -1.20 -5.78 33.75
C LYS A 110 -1.18 -6.84 32.66
N PRO A 111 -2.30 -7.55 32.38
CA PRO A 111 -2.30 -8.53 31.31
C PRO A 111 -1.76 -7.80 30.09
N SER A 112 -0.58 -8.24 29.63
CA SER A 112 0.05 -7.69 28.46
C SER A 112 -1.01 -7.74 27.39
N GLN A 113 -1.53 -6.57 27.01
CA GLN A 113 -2.45 -6.46 25.89
C GLN A 113 -1.82 -7.25 24.74
N PRO A 114 -2.59 -8.02 23.96
CA PRO A 114 -2.05 -8.78 22.85
C PRO A 114 -1.29 -7.79 21.95
N GLN A 115 0.04 -7.78 22.06
CA GLN A 115 0.84 -6.82 21.33
C GLN A 115 0.76 -7.25 19.87
N LEU A 116 0.01 -6.50 19.08
CA LEU A 116 -0.05 -6.76 17.66
C LEU A 116 1.35 -6.61 17.08
N ILE A 117 1.84 -7.70 16.51
CA ILE A 117 3.17 -7.73 15.93
C ILE A 117 3.10 -6.93 14.64
N THR A 118 3.61 -5.69 14.68
CA THR A 118 3.69 -4.83 13.50
C THR A 118 4.55 -5.47 12.41
N ILE A 119 4.23 -5.24 11.14
CA ILE A 119 4.97 -5.75 10.00
C ILE A 119 5.77 -4.66 9.31
N PHE A 120 6.85 -5.06 8.64
CA PHE A 120 7.57 -4.18 7.73
C PHE A 120 6.76 -3.98 6.45
N GLY A 121 6.40 -2.72 6.17
CA GLY A 121 5.53 -2.35 5.06
C GLY A 121 4.04 -2.42 5.44
N SER A 122 3.19 -2.74 4.46
CA SER A 122 1.76 -2.92 4.66
C SER A 122 1.16 -3.89 3.65
N VAL A 123 -0.02 -4.43 3.94
CA VAL A 123 -0.88 -5.10 2.97
C VAL A 123 -2.06 -4.16 2.67
N SER A 124 -2.10 -3.62 1.46
CA SER A 124 -3.13 -2.67 1.04
C SER A 124 -4.30 -3.35 0.35
N THR A 125 -5.44 -2.67 0.23
CA THR A 125 -6.58 -3.13 -0.58
C THR A 125 -6.21 -3.37 -2.04
N ALA A 126 -5.21 -2.67 -2.58
CA ALA A 126 -4.66 -2.93 -3.92
C ALA A 126 -3.96 -4.30 -3.99
N ASP A 127 -3.11 -4.63 -3.00
CA ASP A 127 -2.44 -5.94 -2.92
C ASP A 127 -3.47 -7.07 -2.77
N MET A 128 -4.52 -6.84 -1.97
CA MET A 128 -5.64 -7.76 -1.81
C MET A 128 -6.39 -7.95 -3.13
N ALA A 129 -6.70 -6.88 -3.86
CA ALA A 129 -7.36 -6.94 -5.15
C ALA A 129 -6.54 -7.72 -6.19
N GLU A 130 -5.21 -7.55 -6.21
CA GLU A 130 -4.33 -8.32 -7.08
C GLU A 130 -4.33 -9.82 -6.75
N SER A 131 -4.24 -10.16 -5.46
CA SER A 131 -4.33 -11.55 -5.01
C SER A 131 -5.67 -12.19 -5.39
N ILE A 132 -6.78 -11.48 -5.13
CA ILE A 132 -8.13 -11.92 -5.50
C ILE A 132 -8.26 -12.12 -7.00
N LYS A 133 -7.78 -11.17 -7.82
CA LYS A 133 -7.79 -11.30 -9.29
C LYS A 133 -7.00 -12.50 -9.77
N ALA A 134 -5.85 -12.79 -9.16
CA ALA A 134 -5.04 -13.96 -9.50
C ALA A 134 -5.79 -15.27 -9.24
N VAL A 135 -6.47 -15.37 -8.09
CA VAL A 135 -7.30 -16.55 -7.75
C VAL A 135 -8.50 -16.68 -8.70
N LEU A 136 -9.19 -15.57 -9.00
CA LEU A 136 -10.33 -15.57 -9.90
C LEU A 136 -9.95 -15.92 -11.35
N ALA A 137 -8.75 -15.55 -11.79
CA ALA A 137 -8.27 -15.86 -13.14
C ALA A 137 -8.10 -17.36 -13.39
N GLU A 138 -7.88 -18.17 -12.34
CA GLU A 138 -7.77 -19.62 -12.46
C GLU A 138 -9.13 -20.31 -12.73
N LYS A 139 -10.24 -19.67 -12.36
CA LYS A 139 -11.59 -20.25 -12.47
C LYS A 139 -12.32 -19.76 -13.72
N SER A 140 -13.11 -20.66 -14.32
CA SER A 140 -13.91 -20.37 -15.50
C SER A 140 -14.94 -19.26 -15.21
N GLY A 141 -14.78 -18.11 -15.86
CA GLY A 141 -15.65 -16.94 -15.68
C GLY A 141 -15.18 -15.94 -14.62
N GLY A 142 -14.22 -16.30 -13.76
CA GLY A 142 -13.65 -15.38 -12.76
C GLY A 142 -12.80 -14.27 -13.40
N ALA A 143 -12.12 -14.57 -14.50
CA ALA A 143 -11.38 -13.56 -15.29
C ALA A 143 -12.25 -12.43 -15.87
N ARG A 144 -13.59 -12.58 -15.88
CA ARG A 144 -14.53 -11.54 -16.33
C ARG A 144 -14.96 -10.62 -15.19
N VAL A 145 -14.70 -11.00 -13.94
CA VAL A 145 -15.04 -10.20 -12.77
C VAL A 145 -13.92 -9.18 -12.56
N VAL A 146 -14.27 -7.90 -12.63
CA VAL A 146 -13.32 -6.79 -12.40
C VAL A 146 -13.46 -6.36 -10.94
N ILE A 147 -12.37 -6.44 -10.19
CA ILE A 147 -12.29 -6.01 -8.79
C ILE A 147 -11.13 -5.04 -8.64
N GLY A 148 -11.46 -3.84 -8.13
CA GLY A 148 -10.50 -2.80 -7.78
C GLY A 148 -10.19 -2.74 -6.29
N ALA A 149 -9.34 -1.79 -5.91
CA ALA A 149 -9.05 -1.51 -4.50
C ALA A 149 -10.26 -0.85 -3.81
N GLU A 150 -11.06 -0.10 -4.58
CA GLU A 150 -12.28 0.58 -4.13
C GLU A 150 -13.44 -0.38 -3.80
N ASP A 151 -13.36 -1.61 -4.30
CA ASP A 151 -14.38 -2.64 -4.13
C ASP A 151 -14.12 -3.47 -2.85
N ILE A 152 -13.02 -3.22 -2.14
CA ILE A 152 -12.59 -3.95 -0.95
C ILE A 152 -12.59 -3.00 0.24
N ALA A 153 -13.31 -3.38 1.30
CA ALA A 153 -13.33 -2.66 2.57
C ALA A 153 -12.87 -3.57 3.70
N ILE A 154 -12.00 -3.06 4.57
CA ILE A 154 -11.60 -3.77 5.80
C ILE A 154 -12.74 -3.59 6.81
N VAL A 155 -13.30 -4.70 7.28
CA VAL A 155 -14.35 -4.68 8.31
C VAL A 155 -13.66 -4.43 9.64
N GLN A 156 -14.01 -3.32 10.28
CA GLN A 156 -13.56 -3.00 11.64
C GLN A 156 -14.65 -3.49 12.59
N ASP A 157 -14.29 -4.33 13.54
CA ASP A 157 -15.21 -4.76 14.59
C ASP A 157 -15.48 -3.57 15.52
N GLU A 158 -16.75 -3.25 15.72
CA GLU A 158 -17.20 -2.09 16.51
C GLU A 158 -16.96 -2.27 18.02
N ASP A 159 -16.65 -3.50 18.46
CA ASP A 159 -16.36 -3.85 19.86
C ASP A 159 -14.99 -3.32 20.37
N ASP A 160 -14.18 -2.73 19.50
CA ASP A 160 -12.95 -2.00 19.88
C ASP A 160 -13.26 -0.54 20.28
N GLU A 161 -14.29 -0.31 21.09
CA GLU A 161 -14.72 1.02 21.61
C GLU A 161 -13.66 1.72 22.50
N LEU A 162 -12.53 1.06 22.78
CA LEU A 162 -11.35 1.72 23.32
C LEU A 162 -10.52 2.17 22.12
N GLY A 163 -10.73 3.41 21.67
CA GLY A 163 -10.12 4.06 20.49
C GLY A 163 -8.59 3.97 20.38
N HIS A 164 -8.10 2.77 20.17
CA HIS A 164 -6.71 2.42 19.96
C HIS A 164 -6.54 2.24 18.47
N GLN A 165 -5.73 3.12 17.90
CA GLN A 165 -5.12 3.04 16.57
C GLN A 165 -4.18 1.80 16.43
N ASP A 166 -4.44 0.75 17.21
CA ASP A 166 -3.50 -0.31 17.53
C ASP A 166 -4.04 -1.69 17.15
N ASN A 167 -5.11 -1.73 16.34
CA ASN A 167 -5.58 -2.94 15.64
C ASN A 167 -4.73 -3.29 14.41
N GLY A 168 -3.63 -2.56 14.19
CA GLY A 168 -2.78 -2.77 13.02
C GLY A 168 -3.46 -2.40 11.69
N ILE A 169 -4.57 -1.66 11.74
CA ILE A 169 -5.27 -1.14 10.55
C ILE A 169 -4.99 0.35 10.46
N GLU A 170 -4.39 0.80 9.35
CA GLU A 170 -4.14 2.20 9.05
C GLU A 170 -4.89 2.58 7.77
N GLY A 171 -6.13 3.07 7.93
CA GLY A 171 -7.03 3.31 6.79
C GLY A 171 -7.31 2.02 6.04
N ASP A 172 -6.97 1.99 4.74
CA ASP A 172 -7.17 0.83 3.84
C ASP A 172 -5.98 -0.14 3.82
N ARG A 173 -5.16 -0.15 4.88
CA ARG A 173 -3.91 -0.92 4.94
C ARG A 173 -3.77 -1.68 6.25
N LEU A 174 -3.26 -2.90 6.14
CA LEU A 174 -2.89 -3.75 7.28
C LEU A 174 -1.39 -3.62 7.55
N LYS A 175 -1.04 -3.36 8.81
CA LYS A 175 0.33 -3.15 9.32
C LYS A 175 0.67 -4.05 10.50
N ALA A 176 -0.19 -5.00 10.84
CA ALA A 176 0.12 -6.03 11.82
C ALA A 176 -0.10 -7.44 11.26
N LEU A 177 0.53 -8.41 11.91
CA LEU A 177 0.20 -9.82 11.77
C LEU A 177 -1.14 -10.11 12.45
N GLY A 178 -1.92 -11.00 11.87
CA GLY A 178 -3.23 -11.36 12.39
C GLY A 178 -4.21 -11.78 11.30
N ASP A 179 -5.42 -12.07 11.72
CA ASP A 179 -6.55 -12.39 10.86
C ASP A 179 -7.49 -11.21 10.82
N PHE A 180 -7.75 -10.69 9.62
CA PHE A 180 -8.56 -9.50 9.39
C PHE A 180 -9.76 -9.87 8.52
N GLN A 181 -10.93 -9.30 8.78
CA GLN A 181 -12.08 -9.49 7.92
C GLN A 181 -12.13 -8.41 6.83
N VAL A 182 -12.40 -8.82 5.60
CA VAL A 182 -12.57 -7.91 4.46
C VAL A 182 -13.87 -8.21 3.74
N ALA A 183 -14.59 -7.15 3.41
CA ALA A 183 -15.79 -7.20 2.60
C ALA A 183 -15.43 -6.86 1.14
N ILE A 184 -15.71 -7.78 0.24
CA ILE A 184 -15.46 -7.65 -1.20
C ILE A 184 -16.80 -7.39 -1.88
N ARG A 185 -16.98 -6.23 -2.51
CA ARG A 185 -18.24 -5.80 -3.13
C ARG A 185 -18.10 -5.70 -4.64
N VAL A 186 -19.04 -6.27 -5.37
CA VAL A 186 -19.18 -6.00 -6.81
C VAL A 186 -20.23 -4.92 -7.01
N LYS A 187 -20.02 -4.02 -7.97
CA LYS A 187 -21.00 -2.98 -8.31
C LYS A 187 -22.35 -3.61 -8.70
N GLY A 188 -23.36 -3.37 -7.87
CA GLY A 188 -24.72 -3.91 -8.05
C GLY A 188 -24.94 -5.34 -7.56
N GLY A 189 -23.93 -5.95 -6.91
CA GLY A 189 -24.01 -7.28 -6.31
C GLY A 189 -23.91 -7.25 -4.79
N GLU A 190 -24.00 -8.42 -4.17
CA GLU A 190 -23.84 -8.59 -2.72
C GLU A 190 -22.36 -8.55 -2.30
N ALA A 191 -22.11 -8.14 -1.06
CA ALA A 191 -20.77 -8.12 -0.49
C ALA A 191 -20.42 -9.51 0.07
N VAL A 192 -19.27 -10.05 -0.34
CA VAL A 192 -18.75 -11.32 0.14
C VAL A 192 -17.66 -11.04 1.18
N VAL A 193 -17.82 -11.57 2.39
CA VAL A 193 -16.84 -11.40 3.48
C VAL A 193 -15.84 -12.55 3.45
N ARG A 194 -14.54 -12.22 3.53
CA ARG A 194 -13.43 -13.17 3.59
C ARG A 194 -12.43 -12.79 4.68
N THR A 195 -11.69 -13.77 5.15
CA THR A 195 -10.60 -13.55 6.09
C THR A 195 -9.30 -13.32 5.32
N VAL A 196 -8.50 -12.36 5.78
CA VAL A 196 -7.15 -12.07 5.31
C VAL A 196 -6.20 -12.35 6.46
N SER A 197 -5.39 -13.40 6.33
CA SER A 197 -4.40 -13.82 7.31
C SER A 197 -3.01 -13.29 6.94
N VAL A 198 -2.49 -12.37 7.73
CA VAL A 198 -1.12 -11.87 7.59
C VAL A 198 -0.21 -12.68 8.52
N LYS A 199 0.69 -13.48 7.93
CA LYS A 199 1.61 -14.39 8.63
C LYS A 199 3.05 -13.90 8.55
N ALA A 200 3.85 -14.26 9.55
CA ALA A 200 5.28 -14.01 9.54
C ALA A 200 5.94 -14.79 8.39
N GLN A 201 6.78 -14.12 7.61
CA GLN A 201 7.64 -14.78 6.64
C GLN A 201 8.82 -15.43 7.36
N GLU A 202 9.03 -16.72 7.15
CA GLU A 202 10.24 -17.41 7.61
C GLU A 202 11.43 -16.82 6.85
N THR A 203 12.20 -15.99 7.53
CA THR A 203 13.43 -15.44 6.95
C THR A 203 14.50 -16.50 7.12
N SER A 204 14.67 -17.37 6.11
CA SER A 204 15.88 -18.19 5.99
C SER A 204 17.07 -17.24 5.85
N GLN A 205 17.71 -16.92 6.96
CA GLN A 205 19.05 -16.33 6.94
C GLN A 205 19.98 -17.37 6.33
N ALA A 206 20.52 -17.05 5.16
CA ALA A 206 21.59 -17.79 4.49
C ALA A 206 22.97 -17.29 4.96
#